data_AF-A0A2H0G6H4-F1
#
_entry.id   AF-A0A2H0G6H4-F1
#
_cell.length_a   1.000
_cell.length_b   1.000
_cell.length_c   1.000
_cell.angle_alpha   90.00
_cell.angle_beta   90.00
_cell.angle_gamma   90.00
#
_symmetry.space_group_name_H-M   'P 1'
#
loop_
_entity.id
_entity.type
_entity.pdbx_description
1 polymer ?
#
loop_
_entity_poly.entity_id
_entity_poly.type
_entity_poly.pdbx_seq_one_letter_code
_entity_poly.pdbx_strand_id
1 'polypeptide(L)'
;MNTKPKVLIYDIETMANLGYIWGKYEQNVIKYEKEWYMLCFAYKWLDEKQTHVIALPDFKTWKKDKTDDKELITTLWKLFNEADIIIAHNGNSFDQKKSHARMLVHGLTPPAPYVQIDTKLVAKRYFNFNSNKLDDLANILGLGRKLDTGGFELWLGCASGDAKAWKKMKTYNRMDVILLEKVYLKLRGWIKPVRTAIKDAKCSNTDCGSTHLQRRG
;
A
#
# COMPACT_ATOMS: atom_id res chain seq x y z
N MET A 1 2.98 -7.00 29.33
CA MET A 1 1.82 -6.16 28.94
C MET A 1 1.43 -6.57 27.54
N ASN A 2 0.19 -6.99 27.30
CA ASN A 2 -0.24 -7.43 25.97
C ASN A 2 -0.57 -6.18 25.14
N THR A 3 0.44 -5.59 24.51
CA THR A 3 0.27 -4.41 23.67
C THR A 3 -0.49 -4.82 22.41
N LYS A 4 -1.65 -4.18 22.19
CA LYS A 4 -2.43 -4.34 20.97
C LYS A 4 -1.52 -4.10 19.74
N PRO A 5 -1.55 -4.96 18.71
CA PRO A 5 -0.67 -4.81 17.55
C PRO A 5 -0.97 -3.54 16.77
N LYS A 6 0.07 -2.82 16.32
CA LYS A 6 -0.03 -1.68 15.41
C LYS A 6 -0.20 -2.19 13.99
N VAL A 7 -1.35 -1.88 13.39
CA VAL A 7 -1.72 -2.37 12.05
C VAL A 7 -1.74 -1.21 11.08
N LEU A 8 -0.80 -1.22 10.13
CA LEU A 8 -0.66 -0.22 9.08
C LEU A 8 -1.39 -0.69 7.80
N ILE A 9 -2.28 0.14 7.27
CA ILE A 9 -2.81 -0.01 5.91
C ILE A 9 -2.17 1.08 5.06
N TYR A 10 -1.62 0.74 3.90
CA TYR A 10 -0.99 1.72 3.03
C TYR A 10 -1.09 1.34 1.54
N ASP A 11 -0.84 2.33 0.70
CA ASP A 11 -0.82 2.24 -0.76
C ASP A 11 0.16 3.30 -1.31
N ILE A 12 0.91 2.98 -2.37
CA ILE A 12 1.91 3.88 -2.96
C ILE A 12 1.57 4.27 -4.39
N GLU A 13 2.07 5.44 -4.80
CA GLU A 13 2.10 5.85 -6.20
C GLU A 13 3.53 6.06 -6.67
N THR A 14 3.87 5.50 -7.82
CA THR A 14 5.20 5.63 -8.42
C THR A 14 5.12 6.26 -9.80
N MET A 15 6.12 7.05 -10.16
CA MET A 15 6.27 7.52 -11.54
C MET A 15 6.65 6.35 -12.46
N ALA A 16 6.28 6.41 -13.73
CA ALA A 16 6.77 5.47 -14.73
C ALA A 16 8.28 5.64 -14.99
N ASN A 17 8.90 4.62 -15.58
CA ASN A 17 10.22 4.78 -16.18
C ASN A 17 10.14 5.72 -17.39
N LEU A 18 11.18 6.52 -17.61
CA LEU A 18 11.44 7.22 -18.87
C LEU A 18 12.49 6.43 -19.65
N GLY A 19 12.20 6.10 -20.91
CA GLY A 19 13.12 5.32 -21.72
C GLY A 19 12.93 5.49 -23.22
N TYR A 20 13.93 5.06 -23.97
CA TYR A 20 13.99 5.17 -25.42
C TYR A 20 13.32 3.96 -26.09
N ILE A 21 12.45 4.26 -27.07
CA ILE A 21 11.76 3.32 -27.95
C ILE A 21 11.76 3.88 -29.37
N TRP A 22 11.80 3.01 -30.39
CA TRP A 22 11.78 3.46 -31.79
C TRP A 22 10.39 3.78 -32.33
N GLY A 23 9.38 3.09 -31.83
CA GLY A 23 8.02 3.17 -32.32
C GLY A 23 7.00 3.02 -31.20
N LYS A 24 5.75 3.36 -31.51
CA LYS A 24 4.66 3.41 -30.51
C LYS A 24 4.10 2.02 -30.16
N TYR A 25 4.07 1.09 -31.10
CA TYR A 25 3.39 -0.19 -30.94
C TYR A 25 4.37 -1.37 -30.97
N GLU A 26 4.14 -2.35 -30.09
CA GLU A 26 4.87 -3.63 -30.03
C GLU A 26 6.40 -3.51 -29.91
N GLN A 27 6.89 -2.50 -29.19
CA GLN A 27 8.32 -2.29 -28.92
C GLN A 27 8.66 -2.55 -27.45
N ASN A 28 9.85 -3.10 -27.21
CA ASN A 28 10.46 -3.15 -25.88
C ASN A 28 11.25 -1.87 -25.61
N VAL A 29 11.38 -1.49 -24.34
CA VAL A 29 12.25 -0.36 -23.95
C VAL A 29 13.71 -0.77 -24.12
N ILE A 30 14.47 0.03 -24.88
CA ILE A 30 15.88 -0.27 -25.21
C ILE A 30 16.81 0.17 -24.07
N LYS A 31 16.53 1.35 -23.53
CA LYS A 31 17.31 1.95 -22.43
C LYS A 31 16.42 2.85 -21.62
N TYR A 32 16.51 2.76 -20.30
CA TYR A 32 15.93 3.74 -19.40
C TYR A 32 16.85 4.95 -19.31
N GLU A 33 16.31 6.13 -19.65
CA GLU A 33 16.93 7.42 -19.37
C GLU A 33 16.79 7.73 -17.89
N LYS A 34 15.63 7.40 -17.31
CA LYS A 34 15.35 7.57 -15.89
C LYS A 34 14.49 6.43 -15.38
N GLU A 35 14.92 5.83 -14.29
CA GLU A 35 14.10 4.85 -13.58
C GLU A 35 12.99 5.52 -12.77
N TRP A 36 11.96 4.73 -12.46
CA TRP A 36 10.86 5.11 -11.60
C TRP A 36 11.34 5.58 -10.22
N TYR A 37 10.54 6.44 -9.60
CA TYR A 37 10.69 6.91 -8.23
C TYR A 37 9.30 7.02 -7.57
N MET A 38 9.23 7.05 -6.24
CA MET A 38 7.95 7.12 -5.52
C MET A 38 7.45 8.56 -5.46
N LEU A 39 6.20 8.81 -5.89
CA LEU A 39 5.57 10.12 -5.90
C LEU A 39 4.89 10.46 -4.57
N CYS A 40 4.14 9.50 -4.03
CA CYS A 40 3.49 9.62 -2.74
C CYS A 40 3.16 8.24 -2.17
N PHE A 41 2.79 8.25 -0.90
CA PHE A 41 2.07 7.15 -0.29
C PHE A 41 0.97 7.70 0.61
N ALA A 42 -0.08 6.91 0.76
CA ALA A 42 -1.14 7.14 1.71
C ALA A 42 -1.12 6.03 2.75
N TYR A 43 -1.52 6.33 3.97
CA TYR A 43 -1.60 5.32 5.01
C TYR A 43 -2.67 5.63 6.05
N LYS A 44 -3.02 4.60 6.80
CA LYS A 44 -3.90 4.66 7.96
C LYS A 44 -3.53 3.57 8.96
N TRP A 45 -3.40 3.93 10.22
CA TRP A 45 -3.42 2.99 11.33
C TRP A 45 -4.84 2.48 11.54
N LEU A 46 -5.06 1.17 11.61
CA LEU A 46 -6.40 0.58 11.62
C LEU A 46 -7.30 1.09 12.76
N ASP A 47 -6.72 1.54 13.86
CA ASP A 47 -7.45 2.08 15.02
C ASP A 47 -7.52 3.61 15.09
N GLU A 48 -7.05 4.30 14.05
CA GLU A 48 -7.22 5.73 13.91
C GLU A 48 -8.37 6.07 12.95
N LYS A 49 -8.90 7.29 13.05
CA LYS A 49 -9.98 7.74 12.15
C LYS A 49 -9.45 8.34 10.86
N GLN A 50 -8.28 8.99 10.92
CA GLN A 50 -7.75 9.80 9.84
C GLN A 50 -6.92 8.96 8.86
N THR A 51 -7.02 9.27 7.57
CA THR A 51 -6.09 8.76 6.56
C THR A 51 -5.09 9.87 6.24
N HIS A 52 -3.81 9.51 6.20
CA HIS A 52 -2.70 10.41 5.95
C HIS A 52 -2.16 10.21 4.53
N VAL A 53 -1.57 11.27 3.97
CA VAL A 53 -0.92 11.23 2.65
C VAL A 53 0.34 12.05 2.72
N ILE A 54 1.44 11.49 2.25
CA ILE A 54 2.74 12.15 2.18
C ILE A 54 3.22 12.06 0.75
N ALA A 55 3.61 13.19 0.15
CA ALA A 55 4.06 13.27 -1.23
C ALA A 55 5.36 14.04 -1.34
N LEU A 56 6.05 13.89 -2.47
CA LEU A 56 7.31 14.58 -2.70
C LEU A 56 7.25 16.10 -2.48
N PRO A 57 6.21 16.85 -2.92
CA PRO A 57 6.12 18.29 -2.66
C PRO A 57 6.03 18.71 -1.19
N ASP A 58 5.84 17.77 -0.26
CA ASP A 58 5.81 18.05 1.18
C ASP A 58 7.21 18.26 1.78
N PHE A 59 8.27 17.92 1.02
CA PHE A 59 9.65 18.02 1.46
C PHE A 59 10.39 19.20 0.84
N LYS A 60 11.37 19.75 1.56
CA LYS A 60 12.16 20.89 1.06
C LYS A 60 13.08 20.50 -0.11
N THR A 61 13.56 19.25 -0.13
CA THR A 61 14.40 18.68 -1.21
C THR A 61 13.73 18.73 -2.57
N TRP A 62 12.39 18.65 -2.62
CA TRP A 62 11.59 18.75 -3.84
C TRP A 62 11.90 19.99 -4.68
N LYS A 63 12.20 21.12 -4.03
CA LYS A 63 12.52 22.37 -4.72
C LYS A 63 13.84 22.30 -5.50
N LYS A 64 14.74 21.40 -5.11
CA LYS A 64 16.05 21.18 -5.74
C LYS A 64 15.99 20.05 -6.76
N ASP A 65 15.39 18.93 -6.37
CA ASP A 65 15.22 17.76 -7.22
C ASP A 65 13.79 17.23 -7.07
N LYS A 66 13.01 17.33 -8.16
CA LYS A 66 11.63 16.84 -8.24
C LYS A 66 11.53 15.31 -8.33
N THR A 67 12.62 14.58 -8.13
CA THR A 67 12.64 13.12 -8.22
C THR A 67 13.37 12.46 -7.06
N ASP A 68 13.95 13.26 -6.17
CA ASP A 68 14.55 12.77 -4.94
C ASP A 68 13.45 12.36 -3.96
N ASP A 69 13.22 11.06 -3.86
CA ASP A 69 12.25 10.44 -2.94
C ASP A 69 12.88 10.00 -1.60
N LYS A 70 14.12 10.40 -1.28
CA LYS A 70 14.81 9.95 -0.07
C LYS A 70 14.05 10.26 1.21
N GLU A 71 13.57 11.48 1.38
CA GLU A 71 12.83 11.88 2.58
C GLU A 71 11.46 11.18 2.66
N LEU A 72 10.79 11.00 1.52
CA LEU A 72 9.53 10.25 1.41
C LEU A 72 9.73 8.79 1.84
N ILE A 73 10.73 8.13 1.29
CA ILE A 73 11.05 6.72 1.58
C ILE A 73 11.52 6.54 3.02
N THR A 74 12.31 7.47 3.55
CA THR A 74 12.70 7.46 4.96
C THR A 74 11.49 7.56 5.89
N THR A 75 10.48 8.34 5.50
CA THR A 75 9.23 8.46 6.27
C THR A 75 8.42 7.16 6.23
N LEU A 76 8.30 6.54 5.05
CA LEU A 76 7.64 5.23 4.90
C LEU A 76 8.37 4.13 5.70
N TRP A 77 9.70 4.13 5.66
CA TRP A 77 10.54 3.20 6.42
C TRP A 77 10.29 3.30 7.93
N LYS A 78 10.13 4.51 8.48
CA LYS A 78 9.79 4.69 9.90
C LYS A 78 8.43 4.04 10.23
N LEU A 79 7.42 4.23 9.38
CA LEU A 79 6.11 3.61 9.57
C LEU A 79 6.19 2.08 9.55
N PHE A 80 7.01 1.51 8.66
CA PHE A 80 7.22 0.06 8.59
C PHE A 80 7.89 -0.47 9.86
N ASN A 81 8.85 0.26 10.43
CA ASN A 81 9.51 -0.12 11.68
C ASN A 81 8.57 -0.07 12.90
N GLU A 82 7.50 0.72 12.82
CA GLU A 82 6.49 0.82 13.88
C GLU A 82 5.38 -0.22 13.74
N ALA A 83 5.21 -0.85 12.58
CA ALA A 83 4.09 -1.73 12.29
C ALA A 83 4.38 -3.18 12.70
N ASP A 84 3.47 -3.80 13.44
CA ASP A 84 3.49 -5.25 13.66
C ASP A 84 2.87 -5.99 12.46
N ILE A 85 1.89 -5.35 11.81
CA ILE A 85 1.16 -5.87 10.66
C ILE A 85 1.05 -4.78 9.60
N ILE A 86 1.38 -5.12 8.36
CA ILE A 86 1.22 -4.24 7.20
C ILE A 86 0.22 -4.86 6.22
N ILE A 87 -0.78 -4.08 5.85
CA ILE A 87 -1.84 -4.45 4.91
C ILE A 87 -1.70 -3.61 3.64
N ALA A 88 -1.66 -4.30 2.50
CA ALA A 88 -1.66 -3.69 1.18
C ALA A 88 -2.57 -4.49 0.24
N HIS A 89 -2.88 -3.93 -0.93
CA HIS A 89 -3.54 -4.67 -2.00
C HIS A 89 -2.55 -4.93 -3.13
N ASN A 90 -2.29 -6.19 -3.48
CA ASN A 90 -1.23 -6.57 -4.42
C ASN A 90 0.20 -6.20 -3.97
N GLY A 91 0.34 -5.82 -2.71
CA GLY A 91 1.59 -5.31 -2.18
C GLY A 91 2.76 -6.30 -2.29
N ASN A 92 2.51 -7.61 -2.08
CA ASN A 92 3.57 -8.62 -2.17
C ASN A 92 4.25 -8.64 -3.55
N SER A 93 3.53 -8.20 -4.58
CA SER A 93 4.01 -8.13 -5.95
C SER A 93 4.43 -6.73 -6.38
N PHE A 94 4.03 -5.68 -5.65
CA PHE A 94 4.24 -4.29 -6.05
C PHE A 94 4.75 -3.42 -4.90
N ASP A 95 3.87 -2.92 -4.02
CA ASP A 95 4.15 -1.87 -3.04
C ASP A 95 5.36 -2.19 -2.15
N GLN A 96 5.41 -3.39 -1.56
CA GLN A 96 6.52 -3.81 -0.68
C GLN A 96 7.82 -3.90 -1.46
N LYS A 97 7.78 -4.47 -2.67
CA LYS A 97 8.99 -4.62 -3.51
C LYS A 97 9.53 -3.25 -3.95
N LYS A 98 8.65 -2.34 -4.35
CA LYS A 98 9.00 -0.97 -4.72
C LYS A 98 9.56 -0.20 -3.51
N SER A 99 8.88 -0.27 -2.37
CA SER A 99 9.31 0.35 -1.12
C SER A 99 10.71 -0.15 -0.70
N HIS A 100 10.91 -1.47 -0.63
CA HIS A 100 12.21 -2.05 -0.27
C HIS A 100 13.33 -1.71 -1.26
N ALA A 101 13.03 -1.70 -2.56
CA ALA A 101 14.01 -1.30 -3.57
C ALA A 101 14.49 0.14 -3.34
N ARG A 102 13.59 1.09 -3.09
CA ARG A 102 14.00 2.47 -2.79
C ARG A 102 14.67 2.61 -1.44
N MET A 103 14.25 1.84 -0.42
CA MET A 103 14.96 1.81 0.87
C MET A 103 16.42 1.41 0.67
N LEU A 104 16.68 0.37 -0.12
CA LEU A 104 18.04 -0.08 -0.45
C LEU A 104 18.82 0.98 -1.22
N VAL A 105 18.21 1.59 -2.25
CA VAL A 105 18.87 2.66 -3.04
C VAL A 105 19.29 3.84 -2.16
N HIS A 106 18.50 4.16 -1.13
CA HIS A 106 18.80 5.25 -0.19
C HIS A 106 19.68 4.86 1.00
N GLY A 107 20.19 3.62 1.03
CA GLY A 107 21.07 3.12 2.09
C GLY A 107 20.35 2.88 3.42
N LEU A 108 19.03 2.69 3.41
CA LEU A 108 18.27 2.30 4.60
C LEU A 108 18.39 0.79 4.82
N THR A 109 18.44 0.37 6.09
CA THR A 109 18.40 -1.05 6.44
C THR A 109 17.01 -1.64 6.13
N PRO A 110 16.88 -2.97 6.06
CA PRO A 110 15.57 -3.60 6.11
C PRO A 110 14.76 -3.07 7.31
N PRO A 111 13.46 -2.82 7.16
CA PRO A 111 12.60 -2.44 8.28
C PRO A 111 12.52 -3.58 9.30
N ALA A 112 12.07 -3.24 10.52
CA ALA A 112 11.78 -4.24 11.55
C ALA A 112 10.82 -5.33 11.00
N PRO A 113 10.96 -6.59 11.44
CA PRO A 113 10.08 -7.66 10.99
C PRO A 113 8.61 -7.36 11.29
N TYR A 114 7.76 -7.50 10.27
CA TYR A 114 6.31 -7.33 10.38
C TYR A 114 5.58 -8.46 9.64
N VAL A 115 4.29 -8.62 9.94
CA VAL A 115 3.44 -9.55 9.21
C VAL A 115 2.79 -8.85 8.04
N GLN A 116 2.97 -9.41 6.85
CA GLN A 116 2.35 -8.88 5.64
C GLN A 116 1.01 -9.55 5.34
N ILE A 117 -0.02 -8.74 5.11
CA ILE A 117 -1.33 -9.17 4.60
C ILE A 117 -1.55 -8.53 3.24
N ASP A 118 -1.77 -9.36 2.22
CA ASP A 118 -2.12 -8.91 0.87
C ASP A 118 -3.56 -9.30 0.55
N THR A 119 -4.46 -8.31 0.49
CA THR A 119 -5.89 -8.55 0.28
C THR A 119 -6.20 -9.17 -1.08
N LYS A 120 -5.37 -8.95 -2.10
CA LYS A 120 -5.53 -9.59 -3.42
C LYS A 120 -5.22 -11.08 -3.33
N LEU A 121 -4.21 -11.47 -2.57
CA LEU A 121 -3.88 -12.88 -2.35
C LEU A 121 -4.92 -13.58 -1.48
N VAL A 122 -5.48 -12.88 -0.47
CA VAL A 122 -6.62 -13.39 0.30
C VAL A 122 -7.80 -13.63 -0.63
N ALA A 123 -8.13 -12.65 -1.49
CA ALA A 123 -9.23 -12.79 -2.43
C ALA A 123 -9.03 -13.99 -3.38
N LYS A 124 -7.84 -14.10 -3.97
CA LYS A 124 -7.47 -15.21 -4.86
C LYS A 124 -7.47 -16.59 -4.17
N ARG A 125 -7.15 -16.65 -2.88
CA ARG A 125 -7.07 -17.91 -2.14
C ARG A 125 -8.46 -18.49 -1.85
N TYR A 126 -9.40 -17.65 -1.47
CA TYR A 126 -10.68 -18.11 -0.92
C TYR A 126 -11.86 -17.95 -1.87
N PHE A 127 -11.73 -17.15 -2.94
CA PHE A 127 -12.83 -16.85 -3.84
C PHE A 127 -12.40 -16.97 -5.30
N ASN A 128 -13.40 -17.16 -6.17
CA ASN A 128 -13.24 -17.22 -7.61
C ASN A 128 -13.93 -16.03 -8.30
N PHE A 129 -13.57 -14.80 -7.91
CA PHE A 129 -14.07 -13.59 -8.57
C PHE A 129 -13.45 -13.46 -9.97
N ASN A 130 -14.19 -12.88 -10.92
CA ASN A 130 -13.70 -12.62 -12.28
C ASN A 130 -12.49 -11.68 -12.31
N SER A 131 -12.33 -10.83 -11.29
CA SER A 131 -11.18 -9.96 -11.10
C SER A 131 -10.91 -9.77 -9.62
N ASN A 132 -9.62 -9.75 -9.27
CA ASN A 132 -9.15 -9.46 -7.90
C ASN A 132 -8.53 -8.06 -7.78
N LYS A 133 -8.83 -7.14 -8.71
CA LYS A 133 -8.43 -5.73 -8.57
C LYS A 133 -9.21 -5.09 -7.43
N LEU A 134 -8.59 -4.16 -6.70
CA LEU A 134 -9.22 -3.47 -5.57
C LEU A 134 -10.57 -2.83 -5.95
N ASP A 135 -10.63 -2.13 -7.08
CA ASP A 135 -11.85 -1.48 -7.57
C ASP A 135 -12.99 -2.47 -7.88
N ASP A 136 -12.65 -3.63 -8.46
CA ASP A 136 -13.63 -4.65 -8.81
C ASP A 136 -14.16 -5.35 -7.55
N LEU A 137 -13.27 -5.70 -6.62
CA LEU A 137 -13.65 -6.27 -5.33
C LEU A 137 -14.52 -5.30 -4.53
N ALA A 138 -14.14 -4.02 -4.47
CA ALA A 138 -14.91 -3.01 -3.78
C ALA A 138 -16.31 -2.83 -4.38
N ASN A 139 -16.42 -2.85 -5.71
CA ASN A 139 -17.71 -2.76 -6.39
C ASN A 139 -18.60 -3.96 -6.09
N ILE A 140 -18.08 -5.19 -6.25
CA ILE A 140 -18.80 -6.44 -5.98
C ILE A 140 -19.32 -6.47 -4.53
N LEU A 141 -18.53 -5.96 -3.58
CA LEU A 141 -18.87 -5.92 -2.16
C LEU A 141 -19.72 -4.70 -1.76
N GLY A 142 -20.09 -3.83 -2.69
CA GLY A 142 -20.90 -2.64 -2.43
C GLY A 142 -20.19 -1.56 -1.58
N LEU A 143 -18.87 -1.46 -1.67
CA LEU A 143 -18.02 -0.58 -0.84
C LEU A 143 -17.68 0.77 -1.48
N GLY A 144 -17.95 0.90 -2.78
CA GLY A 144 -17.64 2.05 -3.62
C GLY A 144 -16.73 1.69 -4.79
N ARG A 145 -16.20 2.73 -5.44
CA ARG A 145 -15.30 2.64 -6.59
C ARG A 145 -14.07 3.51 -6.36
N LYS A 146 -12.96 3.18 -7.02
CA LYS A 146 -11.79 4.06 -7.10
C LYS A 146 -12.14 5.37 -7.80
N LEU A 147 -11.44 6.43 -7.42
CA LEU A 147 -11.54 7.69 -8.16
C LEU A 147 -10.88 7.56 -9.53
N ASP A 148 -11.46 8.20 -10.53
CA ASP A 148 -10.86 8.27 -11.85
C ASP A 148 -9.66 9.24 -11.85
N THR A 149 -8.50 8.70 -12.22
CA THR A 149 -7.26 9.47 -12.34
C THR A 149 -7.25 10.37 -13.56
N GLY A 150 -8.08 10.10 -14.58
CA GLY A 150 -8.04 10.79 -15.88
C GLY A 150 -6.87 10.31 -16.76
N GLY A 151 -6.31 9.14 -16.45
CA GLY A 151 -5.21 8.54 -17.20
C GLY A 151 -3.82 9.08 -16.82
N PHE A 152 -2.84 8.77 -17.66
CA PHE A 152 -1.42 9.01 -17.39
C PHE A 152 -1.04 10.50 -17.26
N GLU A 153 -1.88 11.40 -17.78
CA GLU A 153 -1.70 12.86 -17.66
C GLU A 153 -1.60 13.33 -16.20
N LEU A 154 -2.25 12.65 -15.26
CA LEU A 154 -2.13 12.95 -13.84
C LEU A 154 -0.67 12.79 -13.35
N TRP A 155 0.01 11.73 -13.78
CA TRP A 155 1.41 11.47 -13.41
C TRP A 155 2.34 12.48 -14.08
N LEU A 156 2.10 12.81 -15.35
CA LEU A 156 2.86 13.86 -16.06
C LEU A 156 2.71 15.23 -15.39
N GLY A 157 1.49 15.60 -14.97
CA GLY A 157 1.25 16.81 -14.20
C GLY A 157 1.98 16.81 -12.86
N CYS A 158 2.03 15.67 -12.16
CA CYS A 158 2.81 15.57 -10.92
C CYS A 158 4.32 15.75 -11.17
N ALA A 159 4.85 15.07 -12.20
CA ALA A 159 6.26 15.15 -12.57
C ALA A 159 6.68 16.57 -13.00
N SER A 160 5.80 17.32 -13.67
CA SER A 160 6.05 18.73 -14.03
C SER A 160 5.92 19.68 -12.83
N GLY A 161 5.29 19.23 -11.73
CA GLY A 161 5.09 20.01 -10.51
C GLY A 161 3.79 20.81 -10.49
N ASP A 162 2.79 20.44 -11.30
CA ASP A 162 1.46 21.05 -11.26
C ASP A 162 0.77 20.79 -9.91
N ALA A 163 0.47 21.87 -9.20
CA ALA A 163 -0.21 21.81 -7.91
C ALA A 163 -1.62 21.19 -7.98
N LYS A 164 -2.34 21.35 -9.10
CA LYS A 164 -3.67 20.74 -9.28
C LYS A 164 -3.54 19.23 -9.46
N ALA A 165 -2.59 18.79 -10.28
CA ALA A 165 -2.27 17.37 -10.44
C ALA A 165 -1.88 16.75 -9.09
N TRP A 166 -1.00 17.39 -8.32
CA TRP A 166 -0.62 16.90 -6.98
C TRP A 166 -1.78 16.82 -6.00
N LYS A 167 -2.69 17.82 -6.00
CA LYS A 167 -3.90 17.77 -5.17
C LYS A 167 -4.79 16.58 -5.56
N LYS A 168 -4.96 16.33 -6.86
CA LYS A 168 -5.74 15.19 -7.36
C LYS A 168 -5.06 13.86 -6.99
N MET A 169 -3.75 13.74 -7.19
CA MET A 169 -2.97 12.55 -6.83
C MET A 169 -3.06 12.21 -5.35
N LYS A 170 -2.88 13.20 -4.47
CA LYS A 170 -3.04 13.00 -3.03
C LYS A 170 -4.45 12.56 -2.64
N THR A 171 -5.47 13.05 -3.34
CA THR A 171 -6.86 12.65 -3.09
C THR A 171 -7.10 11.22 -3.56
N TYR A 172 -6.60 10.86 -4.74
CA TYR A 172 -6.67 9.52 -5.30
C TYR A 172 -6.06 8.46 -4.37
N ASN A 173 -4.78 8.62 -4.01
CA ASN A 173 -4.05 7.67 -3.18
C ASN A 173 -4.64 7.56 -1.76
N ARG A 174 -5.18 8.67 -1.20
CA ARG A 174 -5.96 8.63 0.05
C ARG A 174 -7.20 7.73 -0.07
N MET A 175 -7.96 7.89 -1.14
CA MET A 175 -9.20 7.14 -1.35
C MET A 175 -8.92 5.66 -1.56
N ASP A 176 -7.80 5.30 -2.16
CA ASP A 176 -7.37 3.91 -2.32
C ASP A 176 -7.12 3.23 -0.98
N VAL A 177 -6.48 3.90 0.00
CA VAL A 177 -6.33 3.37 1.36
C VAL A 177 -7.67 3.23 2.08
N ILE A 178 -8.57 4.19 1.94
CA ILE A 178 -9.93 4.11 2.52
C ILE A 178 -10.69 2.91 1.93
N LEU A 179 -10.58 2.70 0.62
CA LEU A 179 -11.25 1.59 -0.06
C LEU A 179 -10.63 0.25 0.33
N LEU A 180 -9.29 0.19 0.41
CA LEU A 180 -8.53 -0.97 0.87
C LEU A 180 -8.91 -1.36 2.31
N GLU A 181 -9.02 -0.40 3.22
CA GLU A 181 -9.48 -0.64 4.59
C GLU A 181 -10.85 -1.33 4.60
N LYS A 182 -11.82 -0.81 3.84
CA LYS A 182 -13.17 -1.40 3.76
C LYS A 182 -13.12 -2.84 3.22
N VAL A 183 -12.34 -3.08 2.16
CA VAL A 183 -12.16 -4.42 1.58
C VAL A 183 -11.50 -5.35 2.58
N TYR A 184 -10.42 -4.92 3.23
CA TYR A 184 -9.76 -5.70 4.28
C TYR A 184 -10.73 -6.07 5.40
N LEU A 185 -11.55 -5.12 5.89
CA LEU A 185 -12.53 -5.38 6.94
C LEU A 185 -13.60 -6.39 6.53
N LYS A 186 -13.97 -6.48 5.25
CA LYS A 186 -14.86 -7.54 4.74
C LYS A 186 -14.17 -8.89 4.63
N LEU A 187 -12.89 -8.90 4.26
CA LEU A 187 -12.12 -10.13 4.05
C LEU A 187 -11.52 -10.70 5.33
N ARG A 188 -11.37 -9.91 6.41
CA ARG A 188 -10.60 -10.29 7.60
C ARG A 188 -11.02 -11.60 8.25
N GLY A 189 -12.30 -11.98 8.17
CA GLY A 189 -12.80 -13.25 8.72
C GLY A 189 -12.25 -14.49 8.01
N TRP A 190 -11.72 -14.33 6.80
CA TRP A 190 -11.08 -15.40 6.01
C TRP A 190 -9.57 -15.46 6.21
N ILE A 191 -8.99 -14.47 6.92
CA ILE A 191 -7.57 -14.40 7.17
C ILE A 191 -7.29 -15.19 8.45
N LYS A 192 -6.43 -16.20 8.37
CA LYS A 192 -6.05 -16.98 9.54
C LYS A 192 -5.46 -16.05 10.61
N PRO A 193 -5.80 -16.24 11.90
CA PRO A 193 -5.20 -15.47 12.97
C PRO A 193 -3.67 -15.52 12.87
N VAL A 194 -3.07 -14.34 12.78
CA VAL A 194 -1.63 -14.18 12.73
C VAL A 194 -1.09 -14.46 14.13
N ARG A 195 -0.39 -15.58 14.31
CA ARG A 195 0.14 -16.00 15.64
C ARG A 195 1.32 -15.16 16.13
N THR A 196 1.84 -14.23 15.34
CA THR A 196 3.20 -13.66 15.52
C THR A 196 3.28 -12.29 16.17
N ALA A 197 2.23 -11.78 16.81
CA ALA A 197 2.29 -10.54 17.61
C ALA A 197 2.05 -10.78 19.10
N ILE A 198 2.41 -11.96 19.61
CA ILE A 198 2.33 -12.28 21.03
C ILE A 198 3.73 -12.66 21.51
N LYS A 199 4.50 -11.68 21.97
CA LYS A 199 5.56 -11.95 22.96
C LYS A 199 4.83 -12.20 24.29
N ASP A 200 4.86 -13.43 24.77
CA ASP A 200 4.36 -13.88 26.09
C ASP A 200 2.84 -14.00 26.33
N ALA A 201 2.09 -14.64 25.44
CA ALA A 201 0.81 -15.25 25.83
C ALA A 201 0.83 -16.73 25.48
N LYS A 202 0.83 -17.54 26.54
CA LYS A 202 0.37 -18.93 26.49
C LYS A 202 -1.01 -18.92 25.83
N CYS A 203 -1.09 -19.59 24.69
CA CYS A 203 -2.36 -19.80 24.00
C CYS A 203 -3.29 -20.63 24.89
N SER A 204 -4.49 -20.11 25.12
CA SER A 204 -5.66 -20.93 25.39
C SER A 204 -6.85 -20.35 24.61
N ASN A 205 -6.88 -20.62 23.31
CA ASN A 205 -7.89 -20.26 22.30
C ASN A 205 -8.03 -18.77 21.89
N THR A 206 -7.77 -18.50 20.62
CA THR A 206 -7.64 -17.15 20.02
C THR A 206 -8.93 -16.52 19.47
N ASP A 207 -10.13 -17.06 19.73
CA ASP A 207 -11.37 -16.35 19.34
C ASP A 207 -12.55 -16.45 20.34
N CYS A 208 -12.43 -17.25 21.40
CA CYS A 208 -13.42 -17.26 22.46
C CYS A 208 -12.80 -17.79 23.75
N GLY A 209 -12.85 -17.03 24.84
CA GLY A 209 -12.70 -17.60 26.19
C GLY A 209 -13.89 -18.49 26.59
N SER A 210 -14.58 -19.10 25.62
CA SER A 210 -15.74 -19.96 25.82
C SER A 210 -15.32 -21.42 25.73
N THR A 211 -15.69 -22.22 26.74
CA THR A 211 -15.62 -23.70 26.70
C THR A 211 -16.79 -24.32 25.93
N HIS A 212 -17.75 -23.50 25.51
CA HIS A 212 -18.91 -23.92 24.72
C HIS A 212 -18.70 -23.60 23.25
N LEU A 213 -17.95 -24.47 22.58
CA LEU A 213 -17.85 -24.47 21.12
C LEU A 213 -18.92 -25.40 20.53
N GLN A 214 -19.80 -24.87 19.69
CA GLN A 214 -20.69 -25.65 18.83
C GLN A 214 -20.10 -25.71 17.42
N ARG A 215 -19.90 -26.93 16.90
CA ARG A 215 -19.52 -27.16 15.50
C ARG A 215 -20.74 -26.91 14.61
N ARG A 216 -20.65 -25.95 13.70
CA ARG A 216 -21.65 -25.72 12.64
C ARG A 216 -20.96 -25.70 11.29
N GLY A 217 -20.95 -26.86 10.63
CA GLY A 217 -20.53 -27.03 9.24
C GLY A 217 -19.06 -26.74 8.99
#